data_AF-A0A7S0EHM5-F1
#
_entry.id   AF-A0A7S0EHM5-F1
#
_cell.length_a   1.000
_cell.length_b   1.000
_cell.length_c   1.000
_cell.angle_alpha   90.00
_cell.angle_beta   90.00
_cell.angle_gamma   90.00
#
_symmetry.space_group_name_H-M   'P 1'
#
loop_
_entity.id
_entity.type
_entity.pdbx_description
1 polymer ?
#
loop_
_entity_poly.entity_id
_entity_poly.type
_entity_poly.pdbx_seq_one_letter_code
_entity_poly.pdbx_strand_id
1 'polypeptide(L)'
;GSSGSWNQTTGTLVVTSTGTTAGSEYNISFVVVNPAVNATSPTVYVSATIEAGTYDAGIGASAMSKPGTSLYGVASGQDPLTVLVPSFETKTIEQSTPVAGASNVITMTLTANYDMEAGSTVTVTGLTGSSTGDNAALAVTSTGGLLGASGVWSQGTGRLVLTA
;
A
#
# COMPACT_ATOMS: atom_id res chain seq x y z
N GLY A 1 -8.13 16.53 -25.34
CA GLY A 1 -9.38 15.74 -25.29
C GLY A 1 -9.63 15.23 -23.89
N SER A 2 -10.86 14.80 -23.59
CA SER A 2 -11.25 14.22 -22.29
C SER A 2 -11.30 12.68 -22.31
N SER A 3 -10.82 12.05 -23.38
CA SER A 3 -10.86 10.60 -23.57
C SER A 3 -9.56 10.06 -24.19
N GLY A 4 -9.18 8.85 -23.80
CA GLY A 4 -8.05 8.09 -24.36
C GLY A 4 -8.38 6.61 -24.48
N SER A 5 -7.66 5.90 -25.33
CA SER A 5 -7.80 4.45 -25.53
C SER A 5 -6.65 3.72 -24.84
N TRP A 6 -6.97 2.89 -23.86
CA TRP A 6 -5.99 2.05 -23.16
C TRP A 6 -5.95 0.65 -23.78
N ASN A 7 -4.74 0.18 -24.10
CA ASN A 7 -4.48 -1.21 -24.48
C ASN A 7 -3.67 -1.89 -23.37
N GLN A 8 -4.32 -2.80 -22.63
CA GLN A 8 -3.69 -3.51 -21.52
C GLN A 8 -2.59 -4.49 -21.98
N THR A 9 -2.75 -5.13 -23.14
CA THR A 9 -1.77 -6.09 -23.67
C THR A 9 -0.45 -5.42 -24.02
N THR A 10 -0.51 -4.20 -24.55
CA THR A 10 0.69 -3.44 -24.96
C THR A 10 1.12 -2.39 -23.93
N GLY A 11 0.32 -2.17 -22.87
CA GLY A 11 0.58 -1.14 -21.86
C GLY A 11 0.53 0.29 -22.42
N THR A 12 -0.28 0.54 -23.45
CA THR A 12 -0.28 1.80 -24.19
C THR A 12 -1.55 2.58 -23.97
N LEU A 13 -1.42 3.84 -23.53
CA LEU A 13 -2.51 4.82 -23.56
C LEU A 13 -2.32 5.73 -24.78
N VAL A 14 -3.35 5.83 -25.62
CA VAL A 14 -3.39 6.81 -26.72
C VAL A 14 -4.40 7.89 -26.36
N VAL A 15 -3.96 9.14 -26.30
CA VAL A 15 -4.82 10.30 -26.03
C VAL A 15 -4.85 11.18 -27.27
N THR A 16 -6.05 11.56 -27.70
CA THR A 16 -6.21 12.52 -28.80
C THR A 16 -6.25 13.94 -28.24
N SER A 17 -5.30 14.75 -28.69
CA SER A 17 -5.28 16.19 -28.39
C SER A 17 -6.46 16.90 -29.06
N THR A 18 -6.99 17.93 -28.40
CA THR A 18 -7.99 18.86 -28.98
C THR A 18 -7.36 20.22 -29.28
N GLY A 19 -6.02 20.27 -29.29
CA GLY A 19 -5.24 21.49 -29.32
C GLY A 19 -4.37 21.62 -28.07
N THR A 20 -3.10 21.92 -28.29
CA THR A 20 -2.14 22.34 -27.27
C THR A 20 -1.48 23.64 -27.73
N THR A 21 -0.90 24.36 -26.78
CA THR A 21 -0.22 25.63 -26.95
C THR A 21 1.25 25.39 -26.69
N ALA A 22 2.11 25.86 -27.59
CA ALA A 22 3.55 25.74 -27.43
C ALA A 22 4.01 26.38 -26.11
N GLY A 23 4.90 25.70 -25.39
CA GLY A 23 5.45 26.17 -24.12
C GLY A 23 4.51 26.07 -22.91
N SER A 24 3.30 25.54 -23.07
CA SER A 24 2.38 25.29 -21.96
C SER A 24 2.56 23.87 -21.41
N GLU A 25 2.47 23.73 -20.09
CA GLU A 25 2.46 22.43 -19.42
C GLU A 25 1.06 21.80 -19.50
N TYR A 26 1.03 20.48 -19.65
CA TYR A 26 -0.19 19.68 -19.65
C TYR A 26 -0.07 18.55 -18.66
N ASN A 27 -0.97 18.50 -17.67
CA ASN A 27 -1.07 17.40 -16.73
C ASN A 27 -2.15 16.41 -17.21
N ILE A 28 -1.79 15.13 -17.27
CA ILE A 28 -2.70 14.05 -17.67
C ILE A 28 -2.69 13.00 -16.56
N SER A 29 -3.87 12.63 -16.09
CA SER A 29 -4.07 11.55 -15.12
C SER A 29 -5.05 10.52 -15.67
N PHE A 30 -4.81 9.26 -15.33
CA PHE A 30 -5.65 8.12 -15.70
C PHE A 30 -5.42 7.00 -14.69
N VAL A 31 -6.39 6.09 -14.59
CA VAL A 31 -6.36 5.00 -13.63
C VAL A 31 -5.90 3.72 -14.33
N VAL A 32 -4.93 3.04 -13.72
CA VAL A 32 -4.52 1.67 -14.05
C VAL A 32 -4.51 0.83 -12.79
N VAL A 33 -4.59 -0.48 -12.94
CA VAL A 33 -4.54 -1.43 -11.83
C VAL A 33 -3.12 -2.00 -11.73
N ASN A 34 -2.53 -1.91 -10.54
CA ASN A 34 -1.24 -2.51 -10.24
C ASN A 34 -1.31 -4.05 -10.28
N PRO A 35 -0.20 -4.74 -10.63
CA PRO A 35 -0.14 -6.19 -10.51
C PRO A 35 -0.29 -6.63 -9.04
N ALA A 36 -0.84 -7.82 -8.81
CA ALA A 36 -1.02 -8.40 -7.47
C ALA A 36 0.26 -9.09 -6.92
N VAL A 37 1.41 -8.85 -7.54
CA VAL A 37 2.70 -9.45 -7.21
C VAL A 37 3.76 -8.35 -7.12
N ASN A 38 4.85 -8.64 -6.40
CA ASN A 38 5.98 -7.73 -6.33
C ASN A 38 6.47 -7.37 -7.74
N ALA A 39 6.66 -6.07 -7.98
CA ALA A 39 7.10 -5.56 -9.27
C ALA A 39 7.96 -4.32 -9.07
N THR A 40 8.97 -4.17 -9.93
CA THR A 40 9.75 -2.95 -10.03
C THR A 40 9.15 -2.04 -11.10
N SER A 41 9.23 -0.73 -10.90
CA SER A 41 8.71 0.22 -11.88
C SER A 41 9.37 0.04 -13.26
N PRO A 42 8.61 -0.22 -14.34
CA PRO A 42 9.15 -0.34 -15.69
C PRO A 42 9.58 1.02 -16.24
N THR A 43 10.49 1.05 -17.21
CA THR A 43 10.75 2.29 -17.96
C THR A 43 9.48 2.70 -18.72
N VAL A 44 9.02 3.94 -18.53
CA VAL A 44 7.84 4.48 -19.20
C VAL A 44 8.28 5.43 -20.29
N TYR A 45 7.70 5.31 -21.47
CA TYR A 45 8.02 6.15 -22.62
C TYR A 45 6.83 7.04 -22.98
N VAL A 46 7.13 8.25 -23.47
CA VAL A 46 6.15 9.14 -24.09
C VAL A 46 6.61 9.48 -25.50
N SER A 47 5.66 9.50 -26.44
CA SER A 47 5.84 9.96 -27.81
C SER A 47 4.57 10.68 -28.24
N ALA A 48 4.66 11.47 -29.31
CA ALA A 48 3.50 12.16 -29.86
C ALA A 48 3.65 12.34 -31.37
N THR A 49 2.54 12.63 -32.03
CA THR A 49 2.53 13.13 -33.41
C THR A 49 1.87 14.52 -33.37
N ILE A 50 2.52 15.50 -33.98
CA ILE A 50 2.01 16.85 -34.17
C ILE A 50 1.27 16.85 -35.51
N GLU A 51 -0.01 17.14 -35.45
CA GLU A 51 -0.88 17.34 -36.60
C GLU A 51 -0.93 18.83 -36.95
N ALA A 52 -0.60 19.19 -38.19
CA ALA A 52 -0.66 20.56 -38.72
C ALA A 52 -1.32 20.59 -40.10
N GLY A 53 -2.56 20.11 -40.20
CA GLY A 53 -3.39 20.18 -41.39
C GLY A 53 -3.09 19.05 -42.38
N THR A 54 -2.17 19.26 -43.32
CA THR A 54 -1.68 18.20 -44.22
C THR A 54 -0.26 17.77 -43.89
N TYR A 55 0.29 18.28 -42.78
CA TYR A 55 1.67 18.06 -42.36
C TYR A 55 1.69 17.41 -40.99
N ASP A 56 2.47 16.34 -40.89
CA ASP A 56 2.65 15.59 -39.65
C ASP A 56 4.12 15.62 -39.24
N ALA A 57 4.37 15.78 -37.94
CA ALA A 57 5.71 15.66 -37.38
C ALA A 57 5.72 14.76 -36.14
N GLY A 58 6.60 13.76 -36.11
CA GLY A 58 6.74 12.85 -34.98
C GLY A 58 7.64 13.42 -33.88
N ILE A 59 7.18 13.33 -32.64
CA ILE A 59 8.03 13.42 -31.45
C ILE A 59 8.40 11.99 -31.06
N GLY A 60 9.68 11.65 -31.24
CA GLY A 60 10.20 10.32 -30.94
C GLY A 60 10.02 9.91 -29.48
N ALA A 61 9.94 8.61 -29.22
CA ALA A 61 9.78 8.08 -27.87
C ALA A 61 10.96 8.47 -26.97
N SER A 62 10.64 9.04 -25.81
CA SER A 62 11.61 9.40 -24.78
C SER A 62 11.19 8.80 -23.44
N ALA A 63 12.16 8.37 -22.64
CA ALA A 63 11.89 7.84 -21.31
C ALA A 63 11.48 8.98 -20.37
N MET A 64 10.42 8.77 -19.60
CA MET A 64 9.97 9.72 -18.59
C MET A 64 10.83 9.63 -17.33
N SER A 65 11.10 10.78 -16.71
CA SER A 65 11.68 10.82 -15.37
C SER A 65 10.67 10.33 -14.35
N LYS A 66 11.18 9.72 -13.27
CA LYS A 66 10.39 9.21 -12.16
C LYS A 66 10.83 9.90 -10.88
N PRO A 67 9.93 10.08 -9.90
CA PRO A 67 10.27 10.80 -8.67
C PRO A 67 11.30 10.07 -7.82
N GLY A 68 11.32 8.72 -7.82
CA GLY A 68 12.22 7.92 -6.99
C GLY A 68 11.96 8.05 -5.49
N THR A 69 10.81 8.64 -5.11
CA THR A 69 10.44 8.91 -3.73
C THR A 69 9.71 7.73 -3.11
N SER A 70 9.88 7.54 -1.80
CA SER A 70 9.15 6.53 -1.05
C SER A 70 7.67 6.89 -0.91
N LEU A 71 6.85 5.86 -0.73
CA LEU A 71 5.43 5.97 -0.35
C LEU A 71 5.07 4.76 0.49
N TYR A 72 4.40 4.97 1.63
CA TYR A 72 4.02 3.92 2.59
C TYR A 72 5.18 3.00 3.02
N GLY A 73 6.37 3.58 3.24
CA GLY A 73 7.56 2.83 3.62
C GLY A 73 8.25 2.09 2.46
N VAL A 74 7.64 2.05 1.27
CA VAL A 74 8.22 1.40 0.08
C VAL A 74 9.13 2.37 -0.66
N ALA A 75 10.40 2.00 -0.81
CA ALA A 75 11.36 2.75 -1.62
C ALA A 75 10.87 2.84 -3.08
N SER A 76 10.95 4.03 -3.70
CA SER A 76 10.39 4.31 -5.03
C SER A 76 8.89 3.96 -5.17
N GLY A 77 8.14 4.00 -4.07
CA GLY A 77 6.70 3.67 -4.06
C GLY A 77 5.82 4.64 -4.86
N GLN A 78 6.31 5.85 -5.19
CA GLN A 78 5.61 6.76 -6.12
C GLN A 78 5.97 6.53 -7.60
N ASP A 79 6.94 5.67 -7.89
CA ASP A 79 7.26 5.32 -9.26
C ASP A 79 6.16 4.40 -9.83
N PRO A 80 5.73 4.62 -11.09
CA PRO A 80 4.57 3.94 -11.64
C PRO A 80 4.78 2.43 -11.63
N LEU A 81 3.77 1.69 -11.16
CA LEU A 81 3.77 0.21 -11.11
C LEU A 81 4.87 -0.41 -10.22
N THR A 82 5.53 0.36 -9.33
CA THR A 82 6.27 -0.24 -8.21
C THR A 82 5.26 -0.90 -7.28
N VAL A 83 5.44 -2.19 -7.01
CA VAL A 83 4.56 -2.95 -6.11
C VAL A 83 5.40 -3.76 -5.15
N LEU A 84 5.09 -3.62 -3.87
CA LEU A 84 5.50 -4.54 -2.82
C LEU A 84 4.23 -5.14 -2.22
N VAL A 85 4.19 -6.45 -2.02
CA VAL A 85 3.05 -7.12 -1.40
C VAL A 85 3.16 -6.95 0.13
N PRO A 86 2.11 -6.43 0.82
CA PRO A 86 2.14 -6.27 2.27
C PRO A 86 2.32 -7.59 3.01
N SER A 87 3.22 -7.61 3.99
CA SER A 87 3.53 -8.78 4.81
C SER A 87 4.19 -8.39 6.14
N PHE A 88 4.18 -9.31 7.10
CA PHE A 88 5.03 -9.22 8.29
C PHE A 88 6.33 -9.99 8.05
N GLU A 89 7.45 -9.27 8.10
CA GLU A 89 8.81 -9.83 8.01
C GLU A 89 9.20 -10.52 9.32
N THR A 90 8.89 -9.88 10.47
CA THR A 90 9.04 -10.48 11.80
C THR A 90 7.67 -10.76 12.39
N LYS A 91 7.49 -11.97 12.94
CA LYS A 91 6.30 -12.38 13.69
C LYS A 91 6.67 -13.42 14.75
N THR A 92 6.82 -12.98 15.99
CA THR A 92 7.06 -13.87 17.13
C THR A 92 6.04 -13.60 18.23
N ILE A 93 5.81 -14.61 19.06
CA ILE A 93 4.89 -14.55 20.19
C ILE A 93 5.45 -15.38 21.35
N GLU A 94 5.33 -14.85 22.56
CA GLU A 94 5.78 -15.50 23.78
C GLU A 94 4.84 -15.20 24.95
N GLN A 95 4.99 -15.93 26.04
CA GLN A 95 4.19 -15.76 27.24
C GLN A 95 5.08 -15.67 28.49
N SER A 96 4.61 -14.97 29.53
CA SER A 96 5.38 -14.80 30.76
C SER A 96 5.32 -16.00 31.71
N THR A 97 4.22 -16.78 31.71
CA THR A 97 4.07 -17.92 32.63
C THR A 97 3.03 -18.96 32.14
N PRO A 98 3.29 -20.27 32.32
CA PRO A 98 2.30 -21.32 32.07
C PRO A 98 1.49 -21.72 33.32
N VAL A 99 1.71 -21.09 34.48
CA VAL A 99 1.11 -21.51 35.75
C VAL A 99 -0.41 -21.29 35.75
N ALA A 100 -1.17 -22.33 36.08
CA ALA A 100 -2.63 -22.30 36.09
C ALA A 100 -3.18 -21.21 37.03
N GLY A 101 -4.14 -20.43 36.53
CA GLY A 101 -4.79 -19.34 37.28
C GLY A 101 -3.92 -18.10 37.51
N ALA A 102 -2.63 -18.11 37.15
CA ALA A 102 -1.79 -16.94 37.22
C ALA A 102 -2.05 -15.99 36.04
N SER A 103 -1.80 -14.69 36.26
CA SER A 103 -1.82 -13.70 35.17
C SER A 103 -0.68 -14.00 34.20
N ASN A 104 -1.03 -14.14 32.92
CA ASN A 104 -0.09 -14.43 31.85
C ASN A 104 -0.03 -13.24 30.87
N VAL A 105 1.16 -12.70 30.65
CA VAL A 105 1.39 -11.63 29.68
C VAL A 105 1.81 -12.26 28.37
N ILE A 106 1.07 -11.95 27.30
CA ILE A 106 1.42 -12.35 25.93
C ILE A 106 2.15 -11.19 25.26
N THR A 107 3.37 -11.43 24.82
CA THR A 107 4.20 -10.44 24.12
C THR A 107 4.37 -10.86 22.67
N MET A 108 4.17 -9.94 21.73
CA MET A 108 4.35 -10.17 20.29
C MET A 108 5.35 -9.17 19.72
N THR A 109 6.18 -9.63 18.80
CA THR A 109 7.05 -8.76 18.01
C THR A 109 6.66 -8.87 16.54
N LEU A 110 6.27 -7.74 15.95
CA LEU A 110 5.82 -7.63 14.58
C LEU A 110 6.67 -6.58 13.83
N THR A 111 7.03 -6.87 12.58
CA THR A 111 7.63 -5.90 11.67
C THR A 111 6.91 -6.02 10.33
N ALA A 112 6.14 -5.00 9.94
CA ALA A 112 5.54 -4.95 8.62
C ALA A 112 6.51 -4.33 7.61
N ASN A 113 6.43 -4.78 6.36
CA ASN A 113 7.19 -4.20 5.23
C ASN A 113 6.49 -2.96 4.62
N TYR A 114 5.45 -2.46 5.28
CA TYR A 114 4.64 -1.31 4.88
C TYR A 114 4.37 -0.44 6.10
N ASP A 115 4.27 0.87 5.86
CA ASP A 115 3.75 1.78 6.87
C ASP A 115 2.27 1.45 7.13
N MET A 116 1.92 1.29 8.41
CA MET A 116 0.54 1.19 8.85
C MET A 116 0.04 2.59 9.21
N GLU A 117 -0.74 3.20 8.33
CA GLU A 117 -1.34 4.51 8.62
C GLU A 117 -2.38 4.43 9.72
N ALA A 118 -2.70 5.57 10.34
CA ALA A 118 -3.71 5.66 11.39
C ALA A 118 -5.05 5.08 10.91
N GLY A 119 -5.67 4.25 11.76
CA GLY A 119 -6.87 3.48 11.42
C GLY A 119 -6.59 2.09 10.84
N SER A 120 -5.33 1.74 10.54
CA SER A 120 -4.96 0.35 10.22
C SER A 120 -5.24 -0.57 11.39
N THR A 121 -5.68 -1.80 11.11
CA THR A 121 -5.98 -2.78 12.17
C THR A 121 -4.98 -3.92 12.18
N VAL A 122 -4.51 -4.29 13.37
CA VAL A 122 -3.80 -5.55 13.60
C VAL A 122 -4.73 -6.50 14.34
N THR A 123 -5.06 -7.64 13.72
CA THR A 123 -5.93 -8.66 14.32
C THR A 123 -5.11 -9.89 14.68
N VAL A 124 -5.17 -10.28 15.95
CA VAL A 124 -4.60 -11.52 16.50
C VAL A 124 -5.73 -12.50 16.73
N THR A 125 -5.57 -13.74 16.28
CA THR A 125 -6.58 -14.81 16.45
C THR A 125 -5.92 -16.09 16.94
N GLY A 126 -6.73 -16.99 17.50
CA GLY A 126 -6.26 -18.32 17.91
C GLY A 126 -5.80 -18.40 19.36
N LEU A 127 -5.91 -17.32 20.14
CA LEU A 127 -5.66 -17.31 21.59
C LEU A 127 -6.85 -17.89 22.37
N THR A 128 -7.42 -19.00 21.87
CA THR A 128 -8.54 -19.71 22.47
C THR A 128 -8.12 -20.43 23.74
N GLY A 129 -9.06 -20.65 24.67
CA GLY A 129 -8.78 -21.28 25.97
C GLY A 129 -8.33 -20.29 27.06
N SER A 130 -8.19 -19.01 26.72
CA SER A 130 -8.02 -17.94 27.71
C SER A 130 -9.26 -17.83 28.61
N SER A 131 -9.03 -17.60 29.90
CA SER A 131 -10.09 -17.27 30.88
C SER A 131 -10.42 -15.78 30.90
N THR A 132 -9.76 -14.95 30.09
CA THR A 132 -10.07 -13.52 29.95
C THR A 132 -11.41 -13.35 29.25
N GLY A 133 -12.42 -12.83 29.97
CA GLY A 133 -13.74 -12.52 29.40
C GLY A 133 -13.69 -11.42 28.33
N ASP A 134 -14.75 -11.33 27.52
CA ASP A 134 -14.89 -10.30 26.48
C ASP A 134 -14.63 -8.89 27.03
N ASN A 135 -13.91 -8.08 26.26
CA ASN A 135 -13.56 -6.73 26.66
C ASN A 135 -13.44 -5.82 25.44
N ALA A 136 -14.26 -4.76 25.38
CA ALA A 136 -14.22 -3.79 24.29
C ALA A 136 -12.98 -2.88 24.30
N ALA A 137 -12.26 -2.82 25.42
CA ALA A 137 -11.07 -2.00 25.62
C ALA A 137 -10.05 -2.73 26.52
N LEU A 138 -9.64 -3.94 26.11
CA LEU A 138 -8.56 -4.66 26.79
C LEU A 138 -7.28 -3.84 26.72
N ALA A 139 -6.71 -3.47 27.86
CA ALA A 139 -5.50 -2.64 27.92
C ALA A 139 -4.32 -3.34 27.23
N VAL A 140 -3.58 -2.59 26.42
CA VAL A 140 -2.41 -3.08 25.67
C VAL A 140 -1.31 -2.03 25.73
N THR A 141 -0.07 -2.49 25.88
CA THR A 141 1.11 -1.64 25.73
C THR A 141 1.75 -1.95 24.39
N SER A 142 1.94 -0.93 23.55
CA SER A 142 2.63 -1.04 22.26
C SER A 142 3.83 -0.11 22.24
N THR A 143 4.90 -0.50 21.54
CA THR A 143 6.10 0.34 21.40
C THR A 143 5.70 1.68 20.78
N GLY A 144 5.99 2.78 21.47
CA GLY A 144 5.62 4.13 21.04
C GLY A 144 4.11 4.42 21.03
N GLY A 145 3.26 3.51 21.53
CA GLY A 145 1.80 3.67 21.48
C GLY A 145 1.18 3.49 20.08
N LEU A 146 1.93 2.96 19.12
CA LEU A 146 1.58 2.92 17.70
C LEU A 146 0.42 1.97 17.34
N LEU A 147 -0.04 1.13 18.27
CA LEU A 147 -1.22 0.26 18.09
C LEU A 147 -2.30 0.59 19.12
N GLY A 148 -2.32 1.85 19.57
CA GLY A 148 -3.18 2.33 20.64
C GLY A 148 -2.79 1.79 22.02
N ALA A 149 -3.63 2.14 23.01
CA ALA A 149 -3.51 1.75 24.41
C ALA A 149 -4.50 0.63 24.81
N SER A 150 -5.38 0.21 23.89
CA SER A 150 -6.37 -0.83 24.14
C SER A 150 -6.86 -1.48 22.84
N GLY A 151 -7.40 -2.68 22.93
CA GLY A 151 -8.03 -3.41 21.82
C GLY A 151 -9.35 -4.07 22.17
N VAL A 152 -10.08 -4.50 21.14
CA VAL A 152 -11.31 -5.28 21.29
C VAL A 152 -10.96 -6.76 21.40
N TRP A 153 -11.20 -7.35 22.57
CA TRP A 153 -11.00 -8.77 22.87
C TRP A 153 -12.32 -9.54 22.85
N SER A 154 -12.29 -10.67 22.15
CA SER A 154 -13.38 -11.65 22.11
C SER A 154 -12.88 -13.02 22.56
N GLN A 155 -13.31 -13.45 23.75
CA GLN A 155 -12.89 -14.67 24.42
C GLN A 155 -13.24 -15.92 23.60
N GLY A 156 -14.48 -16.01 23.12
CA GLY A 156 -14.98 -17.20 22.42
C GLY A 156 -14.16 -17.58 21.18
N THR A 157 -13.61 -16.57 20.50
CA THR A 157 -12.76 -16.76 19.30
C THR A 157 -11.27 -16.63 19.59
N GLY A 158 -10.88 -16.25 20.82
CA GLY A 158 -9.50 -15.90 21.16
C GLY A 158 -8.94 -14.80 20.26
N ARG A 159 -9.72 -13.73 20.03
CA ARG A 159 -9.43 -12.68 19.04
C ARG A 159 -9.19 -11.34 19.72
N LEU A 160 -8.07 -10.69 19.40
CA LEU A 160 -7.76 -9.32 19.78
C LEU A 160 -7.63 -8.45 18.53
N VAL A 161 -8.31 -7.31 18.50
CA VAL A 161 -8.17 -6.29 17.43
C VAL A 161 -7.56 -5.03 18.02
N LEU A 162 -6.43 -4.63 17.44
CA LEU A 162 -5.74 -3.37 17.73
C LEU A 162 -5.90 -2.43 16.53
N THR A 163 -5.91 -1.13 16.79
CA THR A 163 -5.97 -0.09 15.75
C THR A 163 -4.77 0.84 15.94
N ALA A 164 -4.05 1.12 14.86
CA ALA A 164 -2.95 2.07 14.81
C ALA A 164 -3.45 3.52 14.88
#